data_AF-A0A522DJC9-F1
#
_entry.id   AF-A0A522DJC9-F1
#
_cell.length_a   1.000
_cell.length_b   1.000
_cell.length_c   1.000
_cell.angle_alpha   90.00
_cell.angle_beta   90.00
_cell.angle_gamma   90.00
#
_symmetry.space_group_name_H-M   'P 1'
#
loop_
_entity.id
_entity.type
_entity.pdbx_description
1 polymer ?
#
loop_
_entity_poly.entity_id
_entity_poly.type
_entity_poly.pdbx_seq_one_letter_code
_entity_poly.pdbx_strand_id
1 'polypeptide(L)'
;MKITYTFILSLICIQLNACNNMNKESEAVNNSNETTKTDTMILKVTVGSNVFMATLYSNSTATAFKSLLPMNVNMIELNRNEKYVDLSQDLPVNASNPGTIHTGDLM
;
A
#
# COMPACT_ATOMS: atom_id res chain seq x y z
N MET A 1 32.51 36.93 -24.83
CA MET A 1 33.31 35.68 -24.77
C MET A 1 32.37 34.62 -24.22
N LYS A 2 31.73 33.70 -24.96
CA LYS A 2 32.16 32.79 -26.03
C LYS A 2 33.47 32.07 -25.69
N ILE A 3 33.35 30.87 -25.12
CA ILE A 3 34.14 29.70 -25.54
C ILE A 3 33.16 28.52 -25.60
N THR A 4 32.93 28.09 -26.84
CA THR A 4 32.23 26.88 -27.28
C THR A 4 33.20 25.70 -27.19
N TYR A 5 32.79 24.58 -26.59
CA TYR A 5 33.49 23.31 -26.72
C TYR A 5 32.77 22.46 -27.76
N THR A 6 33.26 22.58 -28.99
CA THR A 6 32.89 21.77 -30.13
C THR A 6 33.78 20.53 -30.14
N PHE A 7 33.14 19.35 -30.24
CA PHE A 7 33.64 18.15 -30.91
C PHE A 7 34.76 17.31 -30.25
N ILE A 8 34.65 16.00 -30.48
CA ILE A 8 35.62 14.92 -30.23
C ILE A 8 35.57 14.29 -28.83
N LEU A 9 34.55 13.46 -28.59
CA LEU A 9 34.85 12.08 -28.22
C LEU A 9 33.81 11.18 -28.90
N SER A 10 34.26 10.59 -29.99
CA SER A 10 33.50 9.65 -30.79
C SER A 10 33.27 8.35 -30.01
N LEU A 11 32.12 7.74 -30.31
CA LEU A 11 31.99 6.31 -30.53
C LEU A 11 32.19 5.39 -29.32
N ILE A 12 31.14 5.24 -28.50
CA ILE A 12 30.93 4.01 -27.73
C ILE A 12 29.54 3.45 -28.04
N CYS A 13 29.60 2.45 -28.94
CA CYS A 13 28.82 1.22 -28.98
C CYS A 13 27.29 1.32 -29.13
N ILE A 14 26.88 1.21 -30.40
CA ILE A 14 25.61 0.62 -30.83
C ILE A 14 25.45 -0.71 -30.11
N GLN A 15 24.47 -0.82 -29.21
CA GLN A 15 24.03 -2.11 -28.68
C GLN A 15 23.28 -2.83 -29.81
N LEU A 16 23.86 -3.94 -30.25
CA LEU A 16 23.31 -4.87 -31.22
C LEU A 16 22.05 -5.51 -30.61
N ASN A 17 20.88 -5.24 -31.21
CA ASN A 17 19.69 -6.05 -31.01
C ASN A 17 19.92 -7.42 -31.66
N ALA A 18 20.06 -8.48 -30.86
CA ALA A 18 19.90 -9.84 -31.33
C ALA A 18 18.46 -10.29 -31.08
N CYS A 19 17.63 -10.26 -32.13
CA CYS A 19 16.38 -11.03 -32.16
C CYS A 19 16.73 -12.50 -32.42
N ASN A 20 16.73 -13.34 -31.38
CA ASN A 20 16.65 -14.78 -31.58
C ASN A 20 15.19 -15.20 -31.60
N ASN A 21 14.65 -15.38 -32.81
CA ASN A 21 13.51 -16.28 -32.98
C ASN A 21 14.05 -17.70 -32.99
N MET A 22 13.81 -18.44 -31.92
CA MET A 22 13.92 -19.89 -31.96
C MET A 22 12.70 -20.48 -31.27
N ASN A 23 11.70 -20.78 -32.11
CA ASN A 23 10.64 -21.72 -31.81
C ASN A 23 11.25 -22.98 -31.16
N LYS A 24 10.92 -23.24 -29.90
CA LYS A 24 10.98 -24.59 -29.33
C LYS A 24 9.72 -24.85 -28.52
N GLU A 25 9.23 -26.03 -28.77
CA GLU A 25 7.98 -26.67 -28.42
C GLU A 25 7.86 -26.94 -26.91
N SER A 26 6.61 -26.81 -26.44
CA SER A 26 5.98 -27.48 -25.29
C SER A 26 6.87 -28.02 -24.15
N GLU A 27 6.85 -27.34 -23.01
CA GLU A 27 6.80 -27.99 -21.70
C GLU A 27 5.80 -27.26 -20.80
N ALA A 28 4.85 -28.01 -20.25
CA ALA A 28 3.83 -27.53 -19.32
C ALA A 28 4.49 -27.15 -17.99
N VAL A 29 4.88 -25.88 -17.85
CA VAL A 29 5.14 -25.29 -16.55
C VAL A 29 3.84 -24.67 -16.08
N ASN A 30 3.22 -25.31 -15.08
CA ASN A 30 2.15 -24.72 -14.29
C ASN A 30 2.72 -23.50 -13.57
N ASN A 31 2.74 -22.37 -14.28
CA ASN A 31 2.91 -21.08 -13.68
C ASN A 31 1.55 -20.75 -13.05
N SER A 32 1.31 -21.29 -11.86
CA SER A 32 0.47 -20.60 -10.88
C SER A 32 1.20 -19.32 -10.52
N ASN A 33 1.17 -18.36 -11.44
CA ASN A 33 1.20 -16.97 -11.10
C ASN A 33 -0.10 -16.70 -10.34
N GLU A 34 -0.14 -17.16 -9.08
CA GLU A 34 -0.84 -16.43 -8.05
C GLU A 34 -0.20 -15.05 -8.01
N THR A 35 -0.66 -14.22 -8.92
CA THR A 35 -0.75 -12.80 -8.70
C THR A 35 -1.69 -12.73 -7.51
N THR A 36 -1.14 -12.82 -6.31
CA THR A 36 -1.81 -12.37 -5.11
C THR A 36 -2.09 -10.90 -5.39
N LYS A 37 -3.22 -10.62 -6.02
CA LYS A 37 -3.78 -9.28 -6.10
C LYS A 37 -3.97 -8.93 -4.64
N THR A 38 -3.02 -8.19 -4.09
CA THR A 38 -3.17 -7.58 -2.78
C THR A 38 -4.28 -6.57 -2.97
N ASP A 39 -5.51 -7.03 -2.71
CA ASP A 39 -6.71 -6.22 -2.80
C ASP A 39 -6.60 -5.19 -1.67
N THR A 40 -5.88 -4.12 -1.97
CA THR A 40 -5.46 -3.13 -0.99
C THR A 40 -6.63 -2.18 -0.86
N MET A 41 -7.52 -2.51 0.07
CA MET A 41 -8.61 -1.60 0.42
C MET A 41 -8.02 -0.30 0.97
N ILE A 42 -8.41 0.83 0.36
CA ILE A 42 -8.19 2.16 0.92
C ILE A 42 -9.42 2.55 1.72
N LEU A 43 -9.23 2.77 3.03
CA LEU A 43 -10.27 3.24 3.93
C LEU A 43 -10.39 4.76 3.84
N LYS A 44 -11.59 5.24 3.47
CA LYS A 44 -11.94 6.65 3.55
C LYS A 44 -12.55 6.96 4.91
N VAL A 45 -11.87 7.77 5.71
CA VAL A 45 -12.34 8.25 7.02
C VAL A 45 -12.79 9.70 6.89
N THR A 46 -14.00 10.01 7.32
CA THR A 46 -14.53 11.38 7.32
C THR A 46 -14.73 11.84 8.76
N VAL A 47 -14.11 12.95 9.14
CA VAL A 47 -14.25 13.56 10.47
C VAL A 47 -14.64 15.02 10.32
N GLY A 48 -15.90 15.35 10.65
CA GLY A 48 -16.47 16.66 10.32
C GLY A 48 -16.44 16.90 8.81
N SER A 49 -15.80 17.99 8.38
CA SER A 49 -15.59 18.32 6.97
C SER A 49 -14.31 17.74 6.37
N ASN A 50 -13.48 17.07 7.17
CA ASN A 50 -12.17 16.58 6.74
C ASN A 50 -12.24 15.13 6.30
N VAL A 51 -11.43 14.77 5.30
CA VAL A 51 -11.36 13.43 4.73
C VAL A 51 -9.92 12.93 4.78
N PHE A 52 -9.73 11.72 5.30
CA PHE A 52 -8.44 11.04 5.43
C PHE A 52 -8.49 9.69 4.72
N MET A 53 -7.38 9.29 4.12
CA MET A 53 -7.21 7.95 3.54
C MET A 53 -6.29 7.14 4.44
N ALA A 54 -6.72 5.94 4.80
CA ALA A 54 -5.93 5.00 5.58
C ALA A 54 -5.79 3.67 4.84
N THR A 55 -4.66 3.00 5.05
CA THR A 55 -4.48 1.60 4.69
C THR A 55 -4.65 0.75 5.94
N LEU A 56 -5.10 -0.49 5.77
CA LEU A 56 -5.21 -1.45 6.86
C LEU A 56 -4.21 -2.58 6.64
N TYR A 57 -3.67 -3.11 7.74
CA TYR A 57 -2.86 -4.32 7.69
C TYR A 57 -3.69 -5.52 7.19
N SER A 58 -3.01 -6.48 6.57
CA SER A 58 -3.63 -7.74 6.16
C SER A 58 -3.63 -8.73 7.33
N ASN A 59 -4.60 -8.58 8.24
CA ASN A 59 -4.76 -9.46 9.41
C ASN A 59 -6.25 -9.70 9.76
N SER A 60 -6.50 -10.57 10.75
CA SER A 60 -7.85 -10.95 11.17
C SER A 60 -8.63 -9.78 11.78
N THR A 61 -7.98 -8.92 12.57
CA THR A 61 -8.58 -7.71 13.16
C THR A 61 -9.07 -6.75 12.07
N ALA A 62 -8.24 -6.43 11.08
CA ALA A 62 -8.60 -5.59 9.95
C ALA A 62 -9.69 -6.22 9.08
N THR A 63 -9.68 -7.54 8.90
CA THR A 63 -10.72 -8.24 8.15
C THR A 63 -12.08 -8.15 8.85
N ALA A 64 -12.11 -8.35 10.16
CA ALA A 64 -13.32 -8.18 10.96
C ALA A 64 -13.78 -6.71 10.97
N PHE A 65 -12.86 -5.76 11.16
CA PHE A 65 -13.20 -4.33 11.11
C PHE A 65 -13.81 -3.92 9.77
N LYS A 66 -13.26 -4.41 8.65
CA LYS A 66 -13.83 -4.15 7.30
C LYS A 66 -15.27 -4.61 7.16
N SER A 67 -15.68 -5.68 7.85
CA SER A 67 -17.07 -6.17 7.81
C SER A 67 -18.07 -5.26 8.53
N LEU A 68 -17.59 -4.31 9.34
CA LEU A 68 -18.42 -3.30 10.01
C LEU A 68 -18.69 -2.07 9.14
N LEU A 69 -17.99 -1.95 8.00
CA LEU A 69 -18.07 -0.78 7.14
C LEU A 69 -19.22 -0.90 6.13
N PRO A 70 -19.88 0.23 5.76
CA PRO A 70 -19.64 1.58 6.27
C PRO A 70 -20.22 1.79 7.66
N MET A 71 -19.56 2.60 8.49
CA MET A 71 -20.04 2.96 9.82
C MET A 71 -19.94 4.46 10.08
N ASN A 72 -20.84 4.95 10.93
CA ASN A 72 -20.78 6.30 11.50
C ASN A 72 -20.82 6.17 13.02
N VAL A 73 -19.90 6.85 13.70
CA VAL A 73 -19.73 6.76 15.15
C VAL A 73 -19.48 8.14 15.74
N ASN A 74 -19.96 8.33 16.96
CA ASN A 74 -19.60 9.48 17.78
C ASN A 74 -18.39 9.09 18.63
N MET A 75 -17.23 9.68 18.34
CA MET A 75 -15.98 9.35 19.03
C MET A 75 -15.73 10.28 20.22
N ILE A 76 -15.12 9.72 21.26
CA ILE A 76 -14.70 10.43 22.47
C ILE A 76 -13.33 11.06 22.23
N GLU A 77 -13.14 12.27 22.77
CA GLU A 77 -11.85 12.95 22.78
C GLU A 77 -10.99 12.47 23.96
N LEU A 78 -9.75 12.10 23.68
CA LEU A 78 -8.77 11.75 24.70
C LEU A 78 -7.48 12.57 24.51
N ASN A 79 -7.08 13.30 25.56
CA ASN A 79 -5.81 14.04 25.68
C ASN A 79 -5.47 15.01 24.53
N ARG A 80 -6.46 15.41 23.75
CA ARG A 80 -6.44 16.29 22.57
C ARG A 80 -5.64 15.78 21.38
N ASN A 81 -5.16 14.54 21.44
CA ASN A 81 -4.36 13.90 20.40
C ASN A 81 -4.94 12.56 19.93
N GLU A 82 -6.00 12.05 20.58
CA GLU A 82 -6.63 10.79 20.22
C GLU A 82 -8.17 10.90 20.17
N LYS A 83 -8.76 10.12 19.27
CA LYS A 83 -10.20 9.87 19.20
C LYS A 83 -10.42 8.37 19.29
N TYR A 84 -11.32 7.93 20.15
CA TYR A 84 -11.66 6.51 20.26
C TYR A 84 -13.17 6.30 20.40
N VAL A 85 -13.62 5.08 20.13
CA VAL A 85 -14.98 4.62 20.38
C VAL A 85 -14.93 3.12 20.66
N ASP A 86 -15.75 2.65 21.60
CA ASP A 86 -15.94 1.22 21.80
C ASP A 86 -16.84 0.65 20.69
N LEU A 87 -16.40 -0.43 20.06
CA LEU A 87 -17.20 -1.13 19.06
C LEU A 87 -18.27 -1.98 19.75
N SER A 88 -19.41 -2.17 19.09
CA SER A 88 -20.52 -2.99 19.62
C SER A 88 -20.18 -4.49 19.69
N GLN A 89 -19.11 -4.90 19.04
CA GLN A 89 -18.61 -6.27 19.03
C GLN A 89 -17.09 -6.27 19.15
N ASP A 90 -16.57 -7.26 19.86
CA ASP A 90 -15.13 -7.47 19.96
C ASP A 90 -14.56 -7.89 18.60
N LEU A 91 -13.41 -7.34 18.25
CA LEU A 91 -12.63 -7.81 17.12
C LEU A 91 -11.71 -8.95 17.56
N PRO A 92 -11.28 -9.85 16.64
CA PRO A 92 -10.21 -10.79 16.94
C PRO A 92 -8.99 -10.04 17.48
N VAL A 93 -8.59 -10.37 18.71
CA VAL A 93 -7.51 -9.69 19.43
C VAL A 93 -6.18 -10.42 19.26
N ASN A 94 -5.16 -9.68 18.87
CA ASN A 94 -3.75 -10.03 19.09
C ASN A 94 -3.06 -8.81 19.69
N ALA A 95 -3.42 -8.51 20.94
CA ALA A 95 -2.98 -7.30 21.61
C ALA A 95 -1.45 -7.26 21.72
N SER A 96 -0.88 -6.12 21.33
CA SER A 96 0.54 -5.85 21.43
C SER A 96 0.75 -4.38 21.80
N ASN A 97 1.92 -4.06 22.34
CA ASN A 97 2.29 -2.67 22.56
C ASN A 97 2.97 -2.14 21.28
N PRO A 98 2.39 -1.16 20.58
CA PRO A 98 2.98 -0.61 19.36
C PRO A 98 4.24 0.22 19.62
N GLY A 99 4.56 0.52 20.88
CA GLY A 99 5.66 1.38 21.26
C GLY A 99 5.32 2.84 21.00
N THR A 100 5.97 3.44 20.00
CA THR A 100 5.74 4.84 19.63
C THR A 100 4.63 4.94 18.60
N ILE A 101 3.56 5.65 18.96
CA ILE A 101 2.45 5.99 18.07
C ILE A 101 2.71 7.37 17.44
N HIS A 102 2.39 7.50 16.16
CA HIS A 102 2.54 8.72 15.38
C HIS A 102 1.18 9.28 14.98
N THR A 103 1.15 10.58 14.64
CA THR A 103 -0.04 11.21 14.06
C THR A 103 -0.47 10.49 12.80
N GLY A 104 -1.70 9.99 12.80
CA GLY A 104 -2.29 9.27 11.66
C GLY A 104 -2.32 7.75 11.83
N ASP A 105 -1.71 7.21 12.89
CA ASP A 105 -1.86 5.79 13.22
C ASP A 105 -3.33 5.49 13.57
N LEU A 106 -3.81 4.33 13.08
CA LEU A 106 -5.13 3.79 13.34
C LEU A 106 -4.96 2.46 14.08
N MET A 107 -5.63 2.33 15.24
CA MET A 107 -5.50 1.20 16.15
C MET A 107 -6.85 0.55 16.44
#